data_AF-R9BAC9-F1
#
_entry.id   AF-R9BAC9-F1
#
_cell.length_a   1.000
_cell.length_b   1.000
_cell.length_c   1.000
_cell.angle_alpha   90.00
_cell.angle_beta   90.00
_cell.angle_gamma   90.00
#
_symmetry.space_group_name_H-M   'P 1'
#
loop_
_entity.id
_entity.type
_entity.pdbx_description
1 polymer ?
#
loop_
_entity_poly.entity_id
_entity_poly.type
_entity_poly.pdbx_seq_one_letter_code
_entity_poly.pdbx_strand_id
1 'polypeptide(L)'
;MHKIIDIPSPINLQDSLHAIQWANEASVKRPYRQEFFAYYVSQILADFKQDIRILELGSGPGFFAYELLNAKPHIHYTAIDFSSAMHTLAQQRIATIPHSQTNFIIADFKQPHWYQILQAQRFDYVVIHQALHELRHKAHTDNFHQIIAQHVLHPDGDYFITDHLATPDGQMNNHELYMNKTEHILSLKQAQFKNIQIHLEIDGLCAFQARL
;
A
#
# COMPACT_ATOMS: atom_id res chain seq x y z
N MET A 1 -27.58 -2.96 -13.35
CA MET A 1 -26.48 -2.43 -12.51
C MET A 1 -26.00 -1.14 -13.15
N HIS A 2 -25.82 -0.07 -12.37
CA HIS A 2 -25.18 1.14 -12.87
C HIS A 2 -23.70 0.83 -13.14
N LYS A 3 -23.17 1.31 -14.27
CA LYS A 3 -21.76 1.16 -14.62
C LYS A 3 -20.91 1.99 -13.65
N ILE A 4 -19.95 1.37 -12.97
CA ILE A 4 -18.95 2.07 -12.16
C ILE A 4 -18.04 2.86 -13.11
N ILE A 5 -17.82 4.14 -12.82
CA ILE A 5 -16.98 5.04 -13.64
C ILE A 5 -15.77 5.43 -12.80
N ASP A 6 -14.59 4.97 -13.21
CA ASP A 6 -13.33 5.33 -12.55
C ASP A 6 -13.06 6.84 -12.63
N ILE A 7 -12.60 7.41 -11.52
CA ILE A 7 -12.15 8.80 -11.43
C ILE A 7 -10.77 8.92 -12.09
N PRO A 8 -10.57 9.75 -13.12
CA PRO A 8 -9.28 9.92 -13.77
C PRO A 8 -8.18 10.36 -12.79
N SER A 9 -6.95 9.86 -12.98
CA SER A 9 -5.80 10.34 -12.21
C SER A 9 -5.40 11.74 -12.70
N PRO A 10 -5.13 12.69 -11.78
CA PRO A 10 -4.61 14.01 -12.16
C PRO A 10 -3.12 13.97 -12.53
N ILE A 11 -2.42 12.86 -12.27
CA ILE A 11 -0.98 12.72 -12.49
C ILE A 11 -0.69 11.43 -13.26
N ASN A 12 0.13 11.52 -14.31
CA ASN A 12 0.62 10.34 -15.02
C ASN A 12 1.94 9.85 -14.39
N LEU A 13 1.86 8.93 -13.44
CA LEU A 13 3.05 8.41 -12.74
C LEU A 13 3.90 7.46 -13.58
N GLN A 14 3.45 7.05 -14.78
CA GLN A 14 4.30 6.32 -15.73
C GLN A 14 5.27 7.24 -16.48
N ASP A 15 4.97 8.55 -16.54
CA ASP A 15 5.90 9.55 -17.04
C ASP A 15 6.99 9.83 -16.00
N SER A 16 8.25 9.80 -16.44
CA SER A 16 9.39 9.90 -15.53
C SER A 16 9.50 11.27 -14.86
N LEU A 17 9.15 12.36 -15.56
CA LEU A 17 9.21 13.71 -15.00
C LEU A 17 8.16 13.88 -13.90
N HIS A 18 6.93 13.44 -14.16
CA HIS A 18 5.88 13.45 -13.14
C HIS A 18 6.19 12.54 -11.95
N ALA A 19 6.78 11.36 -12.18
CA ALA A 19 7.19 10.45 -11.10
C ALA A 19 8.27 11.09 -10.21
N ILE A 20 9.29 11.69 -10.82
CA ILE A 20 10.36 12.42 -10.11
C ILE A 20 9.78 13.59 -9.31
N GLN A 21 8.93 14.39 -9.93
CA GLN A 21 8.29 15.52 -9.26
C GLN A 21 7.47 15.05 -8.06
N TRP A 22 6.64 14.03 -8.24
CA TRP A 22 5.85 13.45 -7.16
C TRP A 22 6.76 12.95 -6.02
N ALA A 23 7.84 12.24 -6.34
CA ALA A 23 8.77 11.71 -5.35
C ALA A 23 9.46 12.83 -4.55
N ASN A 24 9.79 13.96 -5.18
CA ASN A 24 10.41 15.10 -4.49
C ASN A 24 9.42 15.84 -3.58
N GLU A 25 8.14 15.87 -3.94
CA GLU A 25 7.12 16.65 -3.22
C GLU A 25 6.37 15.85 -2.16
N ALA A 26 6.25 14.52 -2.30
CA ALA A 26 5.35 13.69 -1.48
C ALA A 26 5.63 13.84 0.03
N SER A 27 6.89 13.70 0.44
CA SER A 27 7.30 13.81 1.85
C SER A 27 7.40 15.26 2.33
N VAL A 28 7.58 16.23 1.43
CA VAL A 28 7.54 17.67 1.79
C VAL A 28 6.11 18.11 2.08
N LYS A 29 5.15 17.68 1.25
CA LYS A 29 3.72 17.95 1.44
C LYS A 29 3.15 17.21 2.64
N ARG A 30 3.69 16.03 2.97
CA ARG A 30 3.19 15.16 4.04
C ARG A 30 4.35 14.58 4.85
N PRO A 31 5.02 15.41 5.68
CA PRO A 31 6.16 14.94 6.48
C PRO A 31 5.77 13.84 7.47
N TYR A 32 4.51 13.83 7.93
CA TYR A 32 3.95 12.81 8.82
C TYR A 32 3.92 11.40 8.24
N ARG A 33 4.14 11.20 6.92
CA ARG A 33 4.28 9.85 6.32
C ARG A 33 5.32 8.99 7.04
N GLN A 34 6.37 9.62 7.58
CA GLN A 34 7.40 8.92 8.34
C GLN A 34 6.88 8.26 9.61
N GLU A 35 5.86 8.82 10.26
CA GLU A 35 5.24 8.23 11.46
C GLU A 35 4.49 6.92 11.12
N PHE A 36 3.86 6.88 9.94
CA PHE A 36 3.21 5.67 9.43
C PHE A 36 4.24 4.59 9.09
N PHE A 37 5.34 4.95 8.42
CA PHE A 37 6.42 4.00 8.12
C PHE A 37 7.06 3.46 9.39
N ALA A 38 7.36 4.33 10.36
CA ALA A 38 7.91 3.93 11.65
C ALA A 38 6.99 2.93 12.37
N TYR A 39 5.67 3.15 12.31
CA TYR A 39 4.70 2.21 12.85
C TYR A 39 4.78 0.84 12.14
N TYR A 40 4.71 0.75 10.81
CA TYR A 40 4.83 -0.55 10.12
C TYR A 40 6.16 -1.24 10.42
N VAL A 41 7.26 -0.49 10.37
CA VAL A 41 8.61 -1.01 10.65
C VAL A 41 8.66 -1.58 12.07
N SER A 42 8.14 -0.87 13.08
CA SER A 42 8.12 -1.37 14.47
C SER A 42 7.35 -2.69 14.61
N GLN A 43 6.21 -2.82 13.93
CA GLN A 43 5.41 -4.05 13.95
C GLN A 43 6.15 -5.22 13.29
N ILE A 44 6.87 -4.98 12.18
CA ILE A 44 7.65 -6.00 11.46
C ILE A 44 8.93 -6.38 12.22
N LEU A 45 9.58 -5.41 12.89
CA LEU A 45 10.78 -5.66 13.70
C LEU A 45 10.46 -6.47 14.97
N ALA A 46 9.24 -6.35 15.50
CA ALA A 46 8.78 -7.14 16.63
C ALA A 46 8.56 -8.63 16.29
N ASP A 47 8.55 -8.99 15.01
CA ASP A 47 8.45 -10.39 14.56
C ASP A 47 9.83 -11.07 14.55
N PHE A 48 9.92 -12.17 15.29
CA PHE A 48 11.10 -13.00 15.47
C PHE A 48 11.30 -14.03 14.35
N LYS A 49 10.35 -14.14 13.41
CA LYS A 49 10.50 -14.99 12.23
C LYS A 49 11.73 -14.56 11.41
N GLN A 50 12.51 -15.52 10.95
CA GLN A 50 13.72 -15.25 10.17
C GLN A 50 13.40 -14.98 8.70
N ASP A 51 12.50 -15.75 8.10
CA ASP A 51 12.13 -15.64 6.68
C ASP A 51 10.82 -14.87 6.50
N ILE A 52 10.80 -13.61 6.92
CA ILE A 52 9.61 -12.74 6.78
C ILE A 52 9.45 -12.33 5.31
N ARG A 53 8.23 -12.50 4.79
CA ARG A 53 7.83 -12.06 3.46
C ARG A 53 6.92 -10.83 3.54
N ILE A 54 7.37 -9.74 2.94
CA ILE A 54 6.63 -8.47 2.86
C ILE A 54 6.20 -8.21 1.42
N LEU A 55 4.95 -7.80 1.24
CA LEU A 55 4.46 -7.23 -0.01
C LEU A 55 4.06 -5.77 0.20
N GLU A 56 4.63 -4.87 -0.57
CA GLU A 56 4.18 -3.48 -0.69
C GLU A 56 3.41 -3.31 -2.02
N LEU A 57 2.16 -2.86 -1.93
CA LEU A 57 1.29 -2.56 -3.06
C LEU A 57 1.26 -1.06 -3.31
N GLY A 58 1.53 -0.64 -4.55
CA GLY A 58 1.74 0.77 -4.88
C GLY A 58 3.00 1.30 -4.21
N SER A 59 4.11 0.59 -4.38
CA SER A 59 5.38 0.86 -3.69
C SER A 59 5.97 2.24 -3.97
N GLY A 60 5.54 2.87 -5.07
CA GLY A 60 6.01 4.17 -5.50
C GLY A 60 7.54 4.20 -5.58
N PRO A 61 8.18 5.29 -5.13
CA PRO A 61 9.63 5.44 -5.21
C PRO A 61 10.37 4.72 -4.07
N GLY A 62 9.73 3.80 -3.32
CA GLY A 62 10.40 2.98 -2.32
C GLY A 62 10.77 3.69 -1.02
N PHE A 63 9.93 4.63 -0.56
CA PHE A 63 10.15 5.29 0.74
C PHE A 63 10.08 4.29 1.90
N PHE A 64 9.01 3.50 1.96
CA PHE A 64 8.85 2.49 3.01
C PHE A 64 9.90 1.38 2.87
N ALA A 65 10.16 0.92 1.64
CA ALA A 65 11.21 -0.04 1.35
C ALA A 65 12.57 0.39 1.94
N TYR A 66 12.94 1.66 1.78
CA TYR A 66 14.17 2.21 2.33
C TYR A 66 14.20 2.13 3.87
N GLU A 67 13.17 2.62 4.55
CA GLU A 67 13.10 2.59 6.02
C GLU A 67 13.16 1.15 6.56
N LEU A 68 12.38 0.25 5.97
CA LEU A 68 12.30 -1.14 6.42
C LEU A 68 13.60 -1.92 6.16
N LEU A 69 14.13 -1.87 4.94
CA LEU A 69 15.32 -2.65 4.57
C LEU A 69 16.57 -2.16 5.30
N ASN A 70 16.65 -0.85 5.59
CA ASN A 70 17.74 -0.30 6.39
C ASN A 70 17.69 -0.82 7.85
N ALA A 71 16.49 -1.04 8.40
CA ALA A 71 16.31 -1.57 9.74
C ALA A 71 16.38 -3.11 9.82
N LYS A 72 15.94 -3.82 8.77
CA LYS A 72 15.92 -5.29 8.69
C LYS A 72 16.37 -5.77 7.29
N PRO A 73 17.68 -5.83 7.00
CA PRO A 73 18.21 -6.09 5.65
C PRO A 73 18.04 -7.53 5.15
N HIS A 74 17.67 -8.44 6.05
CA HIS A 74 17.50 -9.88 5.79
C HIS A 74 16.02 -10.27 5.83
N ILE A 75 15.24 -9.75 4.87
CA ILE A 75 13.84 -10.09 4.63
C ILE A 75 13.59 -10.27 3.14
N HIS A 76 12.51 -10.99 2.80
CA HIS A 76 12.02 -11.09 1.44
C HIS A 76 11.03 -9.95 1.17
N TYR A 77 11.49 -8.92 0.45
CA TYR A 77 10.68 -7.75 0.11
C TYR A 77 10.18 -7.85 -1.33
N THR A 78 8.87 -7.73 -1.55
CA THR A 78 8.28 -7.63 -2.88
C THR A 78 7.56 -6.29 -3.02
N ALA A 79 7.93 -5.53 -4.05
CA ALA A 79 7.35 -4.25 -4.41
C ALA A 79 6.51 -4.39 -5.69
N ILE A 80 5.23 -4.06 -5.62
CA ILE A 80 4.35 -3.93 -6.80
C ILE A 80 4.04 -2.46 -7.02
N ASP A 81 4.27 -1.99 -8.25
CA ASP A 81 3.76 -0.71 -8.74
C ASP A 81 3.42 -0.83 -10.23
N PHE A 82 2.48 -0.03 -10.72
CA PHE A 82 2.16 -0.01 -12.15
C PHE A 82 3.17 0.84 -12.94
N SER A 83 3.98 1.66 -12.26
CA SER A 83 4.94 2.57 -12.87
C SER A 83 6.38 2.03 -12.80
N SER A 84 6.96 1.81 -13.98
CA SER A 84 8.40 1.53 -14.11
C SER A 84 9.28 2.71 -13.71
N ALA A 85 8.79 3.95 -13.87
CA ALA A 85 9.49 5.14 -13.41
C ALA A 85 9.59 5.17 -11.88
N MET A 86 8.53 4.79 -11.17
CA MET A 86 8.55 4.65 -9.71
C MET A 86 9.54 3.58 -9.25
N HIS A 87 9.55 2.43 -9.91
CA HIS A 87 10.52 1.36 -9.59
C HIS A 87 11.96 1.79 -9.84
N THR A 88 12.23 2.56 -10.89
CA THR A 88 13.56 3.13 -11.15
C THR A 88 14.01 3.99 -9.97
N LEU A 89 13.14 4.84 -9.44
CA LEU A 89 13.43 5.67 -8.26
C LEU A 89 13.61 4.83 -6.99
N ALA A 90 12.78 3.80 -6.80
CA ALA A 90 12.89 2.88 -5.67
C ALA A 90 14.21 2.12 -5.65
N GLN A 91 14.62 1.58 -6.80
CA GLN A 91 15.88 0.87 -6.97
C GLN A 91 17.07 1.78 -6.67
N GLN A 92 17.08 3.00 -7.23
CA GLN A 92 18.12 3.99 -6.96
C GLN A 92 18.20 4.34 -5.47
N ARG A 93 17.05 4.47 -4.81
CA ARG A 93 16.97 4.79 -3.39
C ARG A 93 17.56 3.69 -2.51
N ILE A 94 17.11 2.44 -2.70
CA ILE A 94 17.56 1.33 -1.85
C ILE A 94 18.97 0.84 -2.20
N ALA A 95 19.53 1.19 -3.37
CA ALA A 95 20.92 0.89 -3.73
C ALA A 95 21.95 1.51 -2.75
N THR A 96 21.52 2.48 -1.96
CA THR A 96 22.36 3.15 -0.95
C THR A 96 22.44 2.41 0.39
N ILE A 97 21.66 1.33 0.57
CA ILE A 97 21.57 0.57 1.83
C ILE A 97 21.74 -0.94 1.60
N PRO A 98 22.21 -1.71 2.59
CA PRO A 98 22.24 -3.15 2.51
C PRO A 98 20.84 -3.75 2.37
N HIS A 99 20.65 -4.64 1.40
CA HIS A 99 19.45 -5.44 1.23
C HIS A 99 19.81 -6.73 0.50
N SER A 100 19.10 -7.82 0.80
CA SER A 100 19.46 -9.14 0.26
C SER A 100 18.48 -9.69 -0.77
N GLN A 101 17.17 -9.48 -0.57
CA GLN A 101 16.13 -10.15 -1.36
C GLN A 101 14.95 -9.21 -1.64
N THR A 102 15.17 -8.29 -2.58
CA THR A 102 14.15 -7.34 -3.04
C THR A 102 13.71 -7.68 -4.45
N ASN A 103 12.42 -7.90 -4.66
CA ASN A 103 11.81 -8.14 -5.97
C ASN A 103 10.92 -6.96 -6.37
N PHE A 104 11.08 -6.48 -7.59
CA PHE A 104 10.32 -5.38 -8.17
C PHE A 104 9.45 -5.92 -9.31
N ILE A 105 8.13 -5.86 -9.14
CA ILE A 105 7.16 -6.37 -10.10
C ILE A 105 6.32 -5.22 -10.66
N ILE A 106 6.35 -5.04 -11.98
CA ILE A 106 5.46 -4.10 -12.66
C ILE A 106 4.10 -4.75 -12.86
N ALA A 107 3.09 -4.26 -12.14
CA ALA A 107 1.71 -4.72 -12.27
C ALA A 107 0.72 -3.64 -11.82
N ASP A 108 -0.43 -3.59 -12.49
CA ASP A 108 -1.56 -2.75 -12.11
C ASP A 108 -2.54 -3.56 -11.26
N PHE A 109 -2.61 -3.27 -9.96
CA PHE A 109 -3.50 -3.99 -9.05
C PHE A 109 -4.99 -3.67 -9.24
N LYS A 110 -5.34 -2.76 -10.15
CA LYS A 110 -6.72 -2.58 -10.63
C LYS A 110 -7.16 -3.72 -11.54
N GLN A 111 -6.22 -4.38 -12.23
CA GLN A 111 -6.56 -5.40 -13.21
C GLN A 111 -7.11 -6.65 -12.53
N PRO A 112 -8.14 -7.30 -13.12
CA PRO A 112 -8.54 -8.60 -12.65
C PRO A 112 -7.34 -9.55 -12.75
N HIS A 113 -7.11 -10.34 -11.70
CA HIS A 113 -6.02 -11.32 -11.63
C HIS A 113 -4.59 -10.79 -11.52
N TRP A 114 -4.37 -9.50 -11.19
CA TRP A 114 -3.03 -8.95 -10.96
C TRP A 114 -2.17 -9.84 -10.02
N TYR A 115 -2.80 -10.45 -9.00
CA TYR A 115 -2.15 -11.29 -8.00
C TYR A 115 -1.56 -12.59 -8.55
N GLN A 116 -1.93 -13.03 -9.76
CA GLN A 116 -1.37 -14.24 -10.36
C GLN A 116 0.13 -14.12 -10.61
N ILE A 117 0.64 -12.89 -10.79
CA ILE A 117 2.08 -12.64 -10.92
C ILE A 117 2.88 -13.06 -9.67
N LEU A 118 2.21 -13.12 -8.51
CA LEU A 118 2.79 -13.58 -7.25
C LEU A 118 2.93 -15.11 -7.19
N GLN A 119 2.45 -15.86 -8.19
CA GLN A 119 2.59 -17.31 -8.29
C GLN A 119 2.12 -18.06 -7.04
N ALA A 120 0.98 -17.63 -6.48
CA ALA A 120 0.41 -18.14 -5.23
C ALA A 120 1.28 -17.95 -3.97
N GLN A 121 2.35 -17.16 -4.03
CA GLN A 121 3.08 -16.72 -2.84
C GLN A 121 2.16 -15.94 -1.91
N ARG A 122 2.27 -16.24 -0.61
CA ARG A 122 1.61 -15.50 0.48
C ARG A 122 2.64 -14.74 1.32
N PHE A 123 2.19 -13.66 1.92
CA PHE A 123 3.02 -12.69 2.63
C PHE A 123 2.60 -12.58 4.09
N ASP A 124 3.60 -12.51 4.97
CA ASP A 124 3.41 -12.30 6.41
C ASP A 124 2.90 -10.89 6.69
N TYR A 125 3.35 -9.92 5.87
CA TYR A 125 2.85 -8.55 5.91
C TYR A 125 2.51 -8.07 4.51
N VAL A 126 1.34 -7.46 4.38
CA VAL A 126 0.93 -6.73 3.18
C VAL A 126 0.74 -5.27 3.57
N VAL A 127 1.36 -4.35 2.84
CA VAL A 127 1.27 -2.90 3.08
C VAL A 127 0.72 -2.23 1.83
N ILE A 128 -0.29 -1.39 2.00
CA ILE A 128 -0.74 -0.43 0.98
C ILE A 128 -0.80 0.96 1.61
N HIS A 129 0.14 1.82 1.24
CA HIS A 129 0.27 3.15 1.83
C HIS A 129 0.05 4.24 0.78
N GLN A 130 -1.04 4.98 0.91
CA GLN A 130 -1.50 6.02 -0.01
C GLN A 130 -1.60 5.55 -1.45
N ALA A 131 -2.12 4.33 -1.66
CA ALA A 131 -2.29 3.74 -2.97
C ALA A 131 -3.64 3.03 -3.16
N LEU A 132 -4.48 2.85 -2.12
CA LEU A 132 -5.76 2.16 -2.27
C LEU A 132 -6.70 2.95 -3.20
N HIS A 133 -6.67 4.29 -3.10
CA HIS A 133 -7.40 5.18 -4.01
C HIS A 133 -6.97 5.06 -5.47
N GLU A 134 -5.82 4.44 -5.78
CA GLU A 134 -5.45 4.14 -7.17
C GLU A 134 -6.29 3.02 -7.78
N LEU A 135 -7.18 2.37 -7.02
CA LEU A 135 -8.33 1.65 -7.58
C LEU A 135 -9.25 2.55 -8.41
N ARG A 136 -9.14 3.87 -8.26
CA ARG A 136 -9.86 4.93 -8.97
C ARG A 136 -11.36 4.97 -8.72
N HIS A 137 -11.90 4.04 -7.93
CA HIS A 137 -13.26 4.09 -7.41
C HIS A 137 -13.38 3.16 -6.19
N LYS A 138 -13.99 3.63 -5.10
CA LYS A 138 -14.14 2.84 -3.86
C LYS A 138 -14.95 1.56 -4.04
N ALA A 139 -15.87 1.53 -5.01
CA ALA A 139 -16.65 0.34 -5.32
C ALA A 139 -15.80 -0.90 -5.69
N HIS A 140 -14.51 -0.73 -6.01
CA HIS A 140 -13.60 -1.84 -6.30
C HIS A 140 -12.91 -2.40 -5.05
N THR A 141 -13.00 -1.73 -3.90
CA THR A 141 -12.22 -2.07 -2.69
C THR A 141 -12.65 -3.40 -2.08
N ASP A 142 -13.93 -3.75 -2.14
CA ASP A 142 -14.44 -5.01 -1.60
C ASP A 142 -13.80 -6.22 -2.32
N ASN A 143 -13.81 -6.20 -3.66
CA ASN A 143 -13.17 -7.24 -4.46
C ASN A 143 -11.64 -7.24 -4.27
N PHE A 144 -11.03 -6.06 -4.20
CA PHE A 144 -9.59 -5.95 -3.94
C PHE A 144 -9.22 -6.58 -2.59
N HIS A 145 -9.91 -6.26 -1.50
CA HIS A 145 -9.66 -6.85 -0.18
C HIS A 145 -9.96 -8.35 -0.16
N GLN A 146 -10.99 -8.83 -0.87
CA GLN A 146 -11.24 -10.28 -1.02
C GLN A 146 -10.07 -11.00 -1.69
N ILE A 147 -9.47 -10.40 -2.74
CA ILE A 147 -8.25 -10.92 -3.37
C ILE A 147 -7.11 -10.96 -2.35
N ILE A 148 -6.90 -9.89 -1.56
CA ILE A 148 -5.86 -9.88 -0.53
C ILE A 148 -6.06 -11.04 0.44
N ALA A 149 -7.28 -11.19 0.98
CA ALA A 149 -7.63 -12.23 1.94
C ALA A 149 -7.45 -13.65 1.40
N GLN A 150 -7.89 -13.90 0.17
CA GLN A 150 -7.90 -15.26 -0.41
C GLN A 150 -6.56 -15.66 -1.04
N HIS A 151 -5.83 -14.68 -1.59
CA HIS A 151 -4.74 -14.94 -2.52
C HIS A 151 -3.39 -14.33 -2.15
N VAL A 152 -3.31 -13.41 -1.18
CA VAL A 152 -2.09 -12.64 -0.96
C VAL A 152 -1.61 -12.72 0.48
N LEU A 153 -2.48 -12.50 1.46
CA LEU A 153 -2.10 -12.51 2.86
C LEU A 153 -1.94 -13.96 3.37
N HIS A 154 -0.89 -14.20 4.14
CA HIS A 154 -0.75 -15.41 4.92
C HIS A 154 -1.87 -15.49 5.99
N PRO A 155 -2.42 -16.67 6.34
CA PRO A 155 -3.49 -16.77 7.34
C PRO A 155 -3.20 -16.08 8.68
N ASP A 156 -1.94 -16.13 9.13
CA ASP A 156 -1.47 -15.47 10.36
C ASP A 156 -0.84 -14.08 10.11
N GLY A 157 -0.94 -13.57 8.89
CA GLY A 157 -0.30 -12.32 8.47
C GLY A 157 -1.07 -11.06 8.88
N ASP A 158 -0.37 -9.94 8.80
CA ASP A 158 -0.89 -8.60 9.07
C ASP A 158 -1.06 -7.80 7.78
N TYR A 159 -2.23 -7.17 7.63
CA TYR A 159 -2.53 -6.28 6.53
C TYR A 159 -2.62 -4.83 7.02
N PHE A 160 -1.71 -3.99 6.53
CA PHE A 160 -1.68 -2.56 6.79
C PHE A 160 -2.24 -1.78 5.60
N ILE A 161 -3.30 -1.01 5.86
CA ILE A 161 -3.95 -0.15 4.89
C ILE A 161 -3.81 1.27 5.39
N THR A 162 -3.32 2.18 4.55
CA THR A 162 -3.29 3.60 4.90
C THR A 162 -3.67 4.41 3.71
N ASP A 163 -4.70 5.25 3.86
CA ASP A 163 -5.11 6.17 2.82
C ASP A 163 -5.82 7.38 3.42
N HIS A 164 -6.05 8.38 2.58
CA HIS A 164 -6.83 9.54 2.95
C HIS A 164 -8.30 9.17 3.16
N LEU A 165 -8.88 9.75 4.20
CA LEU A 165 -10.29 9.62 4.51
C LEU A 165 -11.12 10.65 3.72
N ALA A 166 -12.22 10.19 3.14
CA ALA A 166 -13.23 11.10 2.62
C ALA A 166 -13.88 11.86 3.78
N THR A 167 -13.82 13.19 3.75
CA THR A 167 -14.42 14.07 4.77
C THR A 167 -15.24 15.15 4.08
N PRO A 168 -16.46 15.48 4.56
CA PRO A 168 -17.33 16.46 3.90
C PRO A 168 -16.68 17.83 3.70
N ASP A 169 -15.87 18.27 4.66
CA ASP A 169 -15.24 19.60 4.68
C ASP A 169 -13.71 19.55 4.55
N GLY A 170 -13.12 18.38 4.31
CA GLY A 170 -11.67 18.22 4.25
C GLY A 170 -11.10 18.32 2.83
N GLN A 171 -9.77 18.28 2.75
CA GLN A 171 -9.03 18.39 1.48
C GLN A 171 -9.37 17.26 0.50
N MET A 172 -9.90 16.13 0.98
CA MET A 172 -10.26 14.95 0.21
C MET A 172 -11.79 14.77 0.23
N ASN A 173 -12.47 15.51 -0.65
CA ASN A 173 -13.94 15.55 -0.72
C ASN A 173 -14.53 14.63 -1.80
N ASN A 174 -13.71 13.91 -2.57
CA ASN A 174 -14.22 12.96 -3.55
C ASN A 174 -14.60 11.64 -2.88
N HIS A 175 -15.87 11.55 -2.50
CA HIS A 175 -16.46 10.38 -1.83
C HIS A 175 -16.58 9.14 -2.72
N GLU A 176 -16.33 9.22 -4.02
CA GLU A 176 -16.24 8.03 -4.89
C GLU A 176 -14.82 7.48 -4.95
N LEU A 177 -13.81 8.31 -4.69
CA LEU A 177 -12.40 7.92 -4.73
C LEU A 177 -11.89 7.47 -3.36
N TYR A 178 -12.21 8.23 -2.32
CA TYR A 178 -11.76 7.98 -0.96
C TYR A 178 -12.90 7.41 -0.12
N MET A 179 -12.56 6.55 0.84
CA MET A 179 -13.51 5.99 1.80
C MET A 179 -13.44 6.76 3.12
N ASN A 180 -14.55 6.83 3.85
CA ASN A 180 -14.52 7.18 5.27
C ASN A 180 -14.15 5.95 6.13
N LYS A 181 -13.92 6.16 7.43
CA LYS A 181 -13.53 5.07 8.35
C LYS A 181 -14.52 3.91 8.40
N THR A 182 -15.81 4.22 8.39
CA THR A 182 -16.87 3.20 8.44
C THR A 182 -16.86 2.36 7.16
N GLU A 183 -16.68 2.98 6.00
CA GLU A 183 -16.56 2.29 4.71
C GLU A 183 -15.34 1.36 4.68
N HIS A 184 -14.17 1.84 5.12
CA HIS A 184 -12.97 0.99 5.26
C HIS A 184 -13.24 -0.25 6.14
N ILE A 185 -13.82 -0.05 7.33
CA ILE A 185 -14.10 -1.16 8.28
C ILE A 185 -15.11 -2.14 7.69
N LEU A 186 -16.16 -1.66 7.02
CA LEU A 186 -17.17 -2.51 6.40
C LEU A 186 -16.58 -3.32 5.24
N SER A 187 -15.79 -2.67 4.36
CA SER A 187 -15.15 -3.32 3.22
C SER A 187 -14.20 -4.43 3.67
N LEU A 188 -13.37 -4.17 4.69
CA LEU A 188 -12.50 -5.18 5.29
C LEU A 188 -13.29 -6.36 5.90
N LYS A 189 -14.37 -6.08 6.65
CA LYS A 189 -15.24 -7.13 7.23
C LYS A 189 -15.89 -8.01 6.16
N GLN A 190 -16.33 -7.41 5.05
CA GLN A 190 -16.91 -8.17 3.94
C GLN A 190 -15.89 -9.13 3.32
N ALA A 191 -14.62 -8.72 3.25
CA ALA A 191 -13.49 -9.55 2.86
C ALA A 191 -13.00 -10.54 3.95
N GLN A 192 -13.78 -10.73 5.02
CA GLN A 192 -13.51 -11.64 6.14
C GLN A 192 -12.36 -11.23 7.07
N PHE A 193 -11.84 -10.01 6.94
CA PHE A 193 -10.87 -9.51 7.91
C PHE A 193 -11.51 -9.26 9.28
N LYS A 194 -10.75 -9.58 10.32
CA LYS A 194 -11.04 -9.45 11.75
C LYS A 194 -9.98 -8.57 12.41
N ASN A 195 -10.19 -8.29 13.69
CA ASN A 195 -9.28 -7.51 14.53
C ASN A 195 -8.85 -6.19 13.87
N ILE A 196 -9.80 -5.52 13.21
CA ILE A 196 -9.55 -4.28 12.49
C ILE A 196 -9.30 -3.17 13.52
N GLN A 197 -8.08 -2.67 13.55
CA GLN A 197 -7.62 -1.63 14.48
C GLN A 197 -7.23 -0.39 13.70
N ILE A 198 -7.57 0.79 14.24
CA ILE A 198 -7.06 2.07 13.75
C ILE A 198 -5.91 2.48 14.67
N HIS A 199 -4.71 2.63 14.10
CA HIS A 199 -3.51 2.89 14.88
C HIS A 199 -3.05 4.34 14.84
N LEU A 200 -3.16 4.98 13.68
CA LEU A 200 -2.66 6.33 13.47
C LEU A 200 -3.62 7.09 12.57
N GLU A 201 -3.96 8.31 12.95
CA GLU A 201 -4.74 9.24 12.13
C GLU A 201 -4.10 10.63 12.25
N ILE A 202 -3.54 11.12 11.15
CA ILE A 202 -2.87 12.44 11.09
C ILE A 202 -3.33 13.13 9.82
N ASP A 203 -3.88 14.35 9.97
CA ASP A 203 -4.25 15.22 8.84
C ASP A 203 -5.12 14.51 7.77
N GLY A 204 -6.11 13.74 8.24
CA GLY A 204 -7.02 12.99 7.37
C GLY A 204 -6.41 11.76 6.69
N LEU A 205 -5.15 11.40 6.96
CA LEU A 205 -4.56 10.11 6.60
C LEU A 205 -4.75 9.12 7.76
N CYS A 206 -5.25 7.91 7.49
CA CYS A 206 -5.61 6.95 8.53
C CYS A 206 -5.02 5.56 8.26
N ALA A 207 -4.42 4.95 9.28
CA ALA A 207 -3.87 3.61 9.24
C ALA A 207 -4.77 2.58 9.91
N PHE A 208 -5.12 1.56 9.15
CA PHE A 208 -5.82 0.36 9.59
C PHE A 208 -4.85 -0.82 9.60
N GLN A 209 -4.90 -1.64 10.66
CA GLN A 209 -4.29 -2.97 10.73
C GLN A 209 -5.42 -4.00 10.78
N ALA A 210 -5.31 -5.08 10.03
CA ALA A 210 -6.30 -6.15 10.00
C ALA A 210 -5.65 -7.53 9.81
N ARG A 211 -6.35 -8.59 10.25
CA ARG A 211 -5.95 -10.01 10.11
C ARG A 211 -7.13 -10.84 9.62
N LEU A 212 -6.93 -12.09 9.19
CA LEU A 212 -8.01 -13.00 8.77
C LEU A 212 -8.79 -13.63 9.94
#